data_AF-A0A2N9H052-F1
#
_entry.id   AF-A0A2N9H052-F1
#
_cell.length_a   1.000
_cell.length_b   1.000
_cell.length_c   1.000
_cell.angle_alpha   90.00
_cell.angle_beta   90.00
_cell.angle_gamma   90.00
#
_symmetry.space_group_name_H-M   'P 1'
#
loop_
_entity.id
_entity.type
_entity.pdbx_description
1 polymer ?
#
loop_
_entity_poly.entity_id
_entity_poly.type
_entity_poly.pdbx_seq_one_letter_code
_entity_poly.pdbx_strand_id
1 'polypeptide(L)'
;MMSLVVTSKTEDSVKCEVVDGGELKSRRHLNVRGKSATLPSITEKDWDDIKFGVDNKVDFYAVSFVKDAQVVHELKNYLQSCGADIHVIVKIESADSIPNLHSIITASDGAMVARGDLGAELPIEEVPLLQEEIIRICRSMGKAVIVATNMLESMIVHPTPTRAEVSDIAIAVREGADAVI
;
A
#
# COMPACT_ATOMS: atom_id res chain seq x y z
N MET A 1 15.14 -0.89 10.70
CA MET A 1 13.98 -1.75 10.99
C MET A 1 14.34 -2.58 12.21
N MET A 2 13.43 -2.74 13.17
CA MET A 2 13.65 -3.61 14.35
C MET A 2 12.71 -4.80 14.21
N SER A 3 13.18 -6.01 14.48
CA SER A 3 12.39 -7.24 14.35
C SER A 3 12.36 -7.99 15.69
N LEU A 4 11.21 -8.56 16.02
CA LEU A 4 11.02 -9.34 17.23
C LEU A 4 10.30 -10.65 16.91
N VAL A 5 10.64 -11.71 17.64
CA VAL A 5 9.95 -12.99 17.60
C VAL A 5 9.12 -13.17 18.87
N VAL A 6 7.87 -13.60 18.72
CA VAL A 6 6.99 -13.87 19.86
C VAL A 6 7.42 -15.18 20.54
N THR A 7 7.68 -15.13 21.84
CA THR A 7 8.07 -16.29 22.66
C THR A 7 6.92 -16.80 23.53
N SER A 8 6.06 -15.91 24.02
CA SER A 8 4.83 -16.27 24.73
C SER A 8 3.78 -15.15 24.66
N LYS A 9 2.52 -15.47 24.96
CA LYS A 9 1.42 -14.50 25.04
C LYS A 9 0.54 -14.73 26.27
N THR A 10 0.00 -13.67 26.84
CA THR A 10 -1.13 -13.69 27.78
C THR A 10 -2.39 -13.17 27.06
N GLU A 11 -3.44 -12.83 27.80
CA GLU A 11 -4.64 -12.19 27.25
C GLU A 11 -4.36 -10.78 26.72
N ASP A 12 -3.49 -10.04 27.40
CA ASP A 12 -3.25 -8.59 27.23
C ASP A 12 -1.79 -8.24 26.90
N SER A 13 -0.88 -9.21 26.91
CA SER A 13 0.54 -8.98 26.71
C SER A 13 1.18 -10.02 25.80
N VAL A 14 2.23 -9.60 25.09
CA VAL A 14 3.05 -10.47 24.26
C VAL A 14 4.50 -10.32 24.71
N LYS A 15 5.13 -11.46 25.01
CA LYS A 15 6.57 -11.50 25.30
C LYS A 15 7.30 -11.79 24.01
N CYS A 16 8.25 -10.94 23.67
CA CYS A 16 9.06 -11.08 22.47
C CYS A 16 10.56 -11.11 22.81
N GLU A 17 11.32 -11.76 21.93
CA GLU A 17 12.78 -11.67 21.88
C GLU A 17 13.18 -10.83 20.67
N VAL A 18 14.19 -9.98 20.85
CA VAL A 18 14.71 -9.12 19.78
C VAL A 18 15.56 -9.99 18.86
N VAL A 19 15.21 -10.02 17.57
CA VAL A 19 16.00 -10.72 16.55
C VAL A 19 16.98 -9.73 15.92
N ASP A 20 16.44 -8.64 15.35
CA ASP A 20 17.23 -7.51 14.85
C ASP A 20 16.96 -6.27 15.72
N GLY A 21 17.98 -5.80 16.43
CA GLY A 21 17.89 -4.63 17.29
C GLY A 21 17.85 -3.30 16.53
N GLY A 22 17.62 -2.22 17.25
CA GLY A 22 17.62 -0.88 16.69
C GLY A 22 17.14 0.19 17.68
N GLU A 23 16.97 1.41 17.18
CA GLU A 23 16.45 2.53 17.96
C GLU A 23 14.92 2.58 17.87
N LEU A 24 14.23 2.40 19.00
CA LEU A 24 12.77 2.57 19.10
C LEU A 24 12.44 4.04 19.41
N LYS A 25 11.71 4.69 18.49
CA LYS A 25 11.19 6.06 18.68
C LYS A 25 9.69 6.04 18.94
N SER A 26 9.11 7.18 19.30
CA SER A 26 7.68 7.31 19.54
C SER A 26 6.87 7.15 18.24
N ARG A 27 5.64 6.63 18.37
CA ARG A 27 4.64 6.52 17.28
C ARG A 27 5.18 5.81 16.03
N ARG A 28 5.94 4.72 16.22
CA ARG A 28 6.41 3.86 15.13
C ARG A 28 5.34 2.82 14.77
N HIS A 29 5.24 2.51 13.49
CA HIS A 29 4.34 1.48 12.97
C HIS A 29 4.78 0.10 13.46
N LEU A 30 3.79 -0.72 13.84
CA LEU A 30 3.97 -2.12 14.15
C LEU A 30 3.39 -2.92 12.99
N ASN A 31 4.18 -3.82 12.42
CA ASN A 31 3.76 -4.75 11.39
C ASN A 31 3.82 -6.17 11.96
N VAL A 32 2.81 -7.00 11.68
CA VAL A 32 2.74 -8.40 12.13
C VAL A 32 2.67 -9.32 10.92
N ARG A 33 3.83 -9.76 10.45
CA ARG A 33 3.96 -10.64 9.29
C ARG A 33 3.07 -11.88 9.39
N GLY A 34 2.36 -12.18 8.31
CA GLY A 34 1.59 -13.41 8.15
C GLY A 34 0.32 -13.49 9.01
N LYS A 35 -0.12 -12.40 9.63
CA LYS A 35 -1.43 -12.32 10.27
C LYS A 35 -2.19 -11.09 9.80
N SER A 36 -3.35 -11.33 9.19
CA SER A 36 -4.32 -10.26 8.95
C SER A 36 -4.75 -9.66 10.29
N ALA A 37 -4.43 -8.39 10.52
CA ALA A 37 -5.12 -7.63 11.54
C ALA A 37 -6.60 -7.56 11.16
N THR A 38 -7.53 -7.95 12.03
CA THR A 38 -8.98 -7.93 11.75
C THR A 38 -9.58 -6.52 11.68
N LEU A 39 -8.75 -5.52 11.40
CA LEU A 39 -9.13 -4.13 11.24
C LEU A 39 -9.77 -3.94 9.85
N PRO A 40 -10.84 -3.13 9.75
CA PRO A 40 -11.41 -2.75 8.48
C PRO A 40 -10.43 -1.86 7.69
N SER A 41 -10.49 -1.91 6.35
CA SER A 41 -9.64 -1.07 5.50
C SER A 41 -10.05 0.41 5.52
N ILE A 42 -11.30 0.72 5.88
CA ILE A 42 -11.79 2.09 6.12
C ILE A 42 -12.37 2.16 7.53
N THR A 43 -11.77 2.96 8.38
CA THR A 43 -12.23 3.20 9.77
C THR A 43 -13.26 4.33 9.83
N GLU A 44 -13.89 4.53 10.98
CA GLU A 44 -14.80 5.67 11.20
C GLU A 44 -14.12 7.02 10.94
N LYS A 45 -12.85 7.15 11.36
CA LYS A 45 -12.05 8.35 11.09
C LYS A 45 -11.81 8.52 9.57
N ASP A 46 -11.51 7.45 8.86
CA ASP A 46 -11.27 7.51 7.41
C ASP A 46 -12.55 7.94 6.67
N TRP A 47 -13.73 7.53 7.14
CA TRP A 47 -15.00 8.04 6.61
C TRP A 47 -15.19 9.54 6.82
N ASP A 48 -14.70 10.10 7.92
CA ASP A 48 -14.73 11.54 8.13
C ASP A 48 -13.75 12.28 7.21
N ASP A 49 -12.57 11.70 6.96
CA ASP A 49 -11.61 12.22 5.98
C ASP A 49 -12.16 12.14 4.55
N ILE A 50 -12.90 11.08 4.20
CA ILE A 50 -13.57 10.92 2.91
C ILE A 50 -14.67 11.98 2.73
N LYS A 51 -15.49 12.25 3.76
CA LYS A 51 -16.49 13.34 3.69
C LYS A 51 -15.79 14.68 3.46
N PHE A 52 -14.73 14.94 4.21
CA PHE A 52 -13.94 16.14 4.06
C PHE A 52 -13.37 16.30 2.64
N GLY A 53 -12.80 15.23 2.06
CA GLY A 53 -12.26 15.30 0.70
C GLY A 53 -13.35 15.47 -0.38
N VAL A 54 -14.56 14.93 -0.17
CA VAL A 54 -15.73 15.18 -1.03
C VAL A 54 -16.10 16.66 -0.99
N ASP A 55 -16.21 17.25 0.19
CA ASP A 55 -16.52 18.68 0.35
C ASP A 55 -15.47 19.59 -0.32
N ASN A 56 -14.21 19.12 -0.36
CA ASN A 56 -13.09 19.83 -0.97
C ASN A 56 -12.83 19.45 -2.44
N LYS A 57 -13.62 18.54 -3.03
CA LYS A 57 -13.50 18.12 -4.43
C LYS A 57 -12.09 17.65 -4.82
N VAL A 58 -11.51 16.77 -4.00
CA VAL A 58 -10.24 16.11 -4.35
C VAL A 58 -10.42 15.23 -5.58
N ASP A 59 -9.37 15.04 -6.38
CA ASP A 59 -9.46 14.27 -7.63
C ASP A 59 -9.37 12.74 -7.41
N PHE A 60 -8.59 12.32 -6.40
CA PHE A 60 -8.31 10.91 -6.14
C PHE A 60 -8.30 10.58 -4.64
N TYR A 61 -8.77 9.38 -4.30
CA TYR A 61 -8.48 8.72 -3.04
C TYR A 61 -7.49 7.58 -3.24
N ALA A 62 -6.43 7.55 -2.43
CA ALA A 62 -5.52 6.41 -2.31
C ALA A 62 -5.89 5.58 -1.08
N VAL A 63 -6.59 4.46 -1.28
CA VAL A 63 -7.14 3.65 -0.18
C VAL A 63 -6.08 2.66 0.31
N SER A 64 -5.76 2.74 1.59
CA SER A 64 -4.72 1.92 2.24
C SER A 64 -5.26 0.56 2.69
N PHE A 65 -4.39 -0.44 2.76
CA PHE A 65 -4.62 -1.78 3.30
C PHE A 65 -5.89 -2.47 2.77
N VAL A 66 -6.15 -2.35 1.46
CA VAL A 66 -7.31 -2.96 0.79
C VAL A 66 -7.11 -4.47 0.68
N LYS A 67 -8.02 -5.25 1.25
CA LYS A 67 -7.93 -6.72 1.29
C LYS A 67 -8.90 -7.43 0.35
N ASP A 68 -9.98 -6.76 -0.02
CA ASP A 68 -11.02 -7.28 -0.90
C ASP A 68 -11.65 -6.16 -1.73
N ALA A 69 -12.45 -6.56 -2.72
CA ALA A 69 -13.15 -5.63 -3.60
C ALA A 69 -14.34 -4.93 -2.91
N GLN A 70 -14.86 -5.49 -1.81
CA GLN A 70 -16.08 -5.01 -1.16
C GLN A 70 -15.87 -3.59 -0.63
N VAL A 71 -14.73 -3.32 0.01
CA VAL A 71 -14.43 -1.97 0.51
C VAL A 71 -14.33 -0.92 -0.61
N VAL A 72 -13.83 -1.33 -1.79
CA VAL A 72 -13.75 -0.45 -2.97
C VAL A 72 -15.14 -0.11 -3.48
N HIS A 73 -16.04 -1.11 -3.54
CA HIS A 73 -17.43 -0.90 -3.92
C HIS A 73 -18.18 -0.01 -2.93
N GLU A 74 -17.98 -0.19 -1.63
CA GLU A 74 -18.57 0.65 -0.59
C GLU A 74 -18.19 2.12 -0.76
N LEU A 75 -16.89 2.40 -0.97
CA LEU A 75 -16.42 3.75 -1.21
C LEU A 75 -17.00 4.33 -2.51
N LYS A 76 -16.94 3.59 -3.62
CA LYS A 76 -17.46 4.08 -4.92
C LYS A 76 -18.96 4.34 -4.89
N ASN A 77 -19.74 3.48 -4.22
CA ASN A 77 -21.18 3.68 -4.04
C ASN A 77 -21.46 4.95 -3.22
N TYR A 78 -20.69 5.20 -2.17
CA TYR A 78 -20.79 6.44 -1.40
C TYR A 78 -20.49 7.68 -2.26
N LEU A 79 -19.37 7.69 -2.97
CA LEU A 79 -18.98 8.80 -3.85
C LEU A 79 -20.04 9.08 -4.92
N GLN A 80 -20.58 8.01 -5.52
CA GLN A 80 -21.69 8.12 -6.48
C GLN A 80 -22.94 8.73 -5.84
N SER A 81 -23.29 8.35 -4.60
CA SER A 81 -24.44 8.91 -3.88
C SER A 81 -24.30 10.41 -3.59
N CYS A 82 -23.06 10.89 -3.46
CA CYS A 82 -22.73 12.31 -3.31
C CYS A 82 -22.65 13.06 -4.66
N GLY A 83 -22.74 12.36 -5.80
CA GLY A 83 -22.50 12.94 -7.12
C GLY A 83 -21.05 13.39 -7.31
N ALA A 84 -20.10 12.79 -6.58
CA ALA A 84 -18.69 13.14 -6.58
C ALA A 84 -17.95 12.32 -7.66
N ASP A 85 -17.27 13.01 -8.57
CA ASP A 85 -16.41 12.41 -9.60
C ASP A 85 -14.98 12.29 -9.08
N ILE A 86 -14.79 11.40 -8.10
CA ILE A 86 -13.49 11.17 -7.43
C ILE A 86 -13.05 9.74 -7.72
N HIS A 87 -11.85 9.58 -8.23
CA HIS A 87 -11.30 8.27 -8.58
C HIS A 87 -10.71 7.55 -7.36
N VAL A 88 -10.83 6.22 -7.34
CA VAL A 88 -10.33 5.36 -6.26
C VAL A 88 -9.12 4.56 -6.73
N ILE A 89 -7.95 4.90 -6.20
CA ILE A 89 -6.70 4.16 -6.38
C ILE A 89 -6.48 3.26 -5.17
N VAL A 90 -6.38 1.96 -5.38
CA VAL A 90 -6.16 1.00 -4.29
C VAL A 90 -4.66 0.80 -4.06
N LYS A 91 -4.20 0.91 -2.81
CA LYS A 91 -2.82 0.61 -2.44
C LYS A 91 -2.68 -0.88 -2.19
N ILE A 92 -1.86 -1.54 -2.99
CA ILE A 92 -1.49 -2.94 -2.82
C ILE A 92 -0.28 -2.99 -1.90
N GLU A 93 -0.53 -3.28 -0.63
CA GLU A 93 0.46 -3.16 0.44
C GLU A 93 0.39 -4.24 1.53
N SER A 94 -0.49 -5.22 1.35
CA SER A 94 -0.66 -6.31 2.31
C SER A 94 -0.60 -7.67 1.64
N ALA A 95 -0.13 -8.69 2.39
CA ALA A 95 -0.17 -10.07 1.93
C ALA A 95 -1.61 -10.54 1.61
N ASP A 96 -2.61 -10.03 2.35
CA ASP A 96 -4.03 -10.34 2.15
C ASP A 96 -4.57 -9.83 0.81
N SER A 97 -3.96 -8.78 0.24
CA SER A 97 -4.35 -8.24 -1.06
C SER A 97 -3.97 -9.19 -2.21
N ILE A 98 -2.93 -10.01 -2.04
CA ILE A 98 -2.32 -10.79 -3.14
C ILE A 98 -3.27 -11.84 -3.72
N PRO A 99 -3.96 -12.67 -2.91
CA PRO A 99 -4.94 -13.62 -3.45
C PRO A 99 -6.13 -12.96 -4.17
N ASN A 100 -6.40 -11.69 -3.86
CA ASN A 100 -7.56 -10.93 -4.34
C ASN A 100 -7.20 -9.84 -5.36
N LEU A 101 -5.96 -9.79 -5.87
CA LEU A 101 -5.48 -8.69 -6.73
C LEU A 101 -6.42 -8.39 -7.88
N HIS A 102 -6.85 -9.43 -8.60
CA HIS A 102 -7.66 -9.25 -9.79
C HIS A 102 -9.03 -8.64 -9.45
N SER A 103 -9.68 -9.07 -8.37
CA SER A 103 -11.00 -8.54 -7.97
C SER A 103 -10.87 -7.10 -7.42
N ILE A 104 -9.87 -6.85 -6.58
CA ILE A 104 -9.55 -5.52 -6.03
C ILE A 104 -9.29 -4.53 -7.17
N ILE A 105 -8.39 -4.88 -8.09
CA ILE A 105 -8.04 -4.01 -9.23
C ILE A 105 -9.27 -3.82 -10.12
N THR A 106 -10.07 -4.86 -10.37
CA THR A 106 -11.31 -4.76 -11.17
C THR A 106 -12.32 -3.78 -10.56
N ALA A 107 -12.44 -3.69 -9.24
CA ALA A 107 -13.35 -2.75 -8.57
C ALA A 107 -12.83 -1.30 -8.55
N SER A 108 -11.51 -1.11 -8.58
CA SER A 108 -10.84 0.21 -8.49
C SER A 108 -10.80 1.00 -9.80
N ASP A 109 -10.36 2.25 -9.78
CA ASP A 109 -10.03 3.04 -10.98
C ASP A 109 -8.54 2.90 -11.38
N GLY A 110 -7.72 2.43 -10.44
CA GLY A 110 -6.30 2.15 -10.64
C GLY A 110 -5.68 1.58 -9.37
N ALA A 111 -4.41 1.21 -9.43
CA ALA A 111 -3.69 0.65 -8.31
C ALA A 111 -2.35 1.35 -8.05
N MET A 112 -1.90 1.30 -6.80
CA MET A 112 -0.58 1.72 -6.37
C MET A 112 0.17 0.53 -5.79
N VAL A 113 1.34 0.21 -6.34
CA VAL A 113 2.27 -0.74 -5.76
C VAL A 113 3.00 -0.03 -4.62
N ALA A 114 2.54 -0.22 -3.39
CA ALA A 114 3.07 0.45 -2.19
C ALA A 114 4.15 -0.43 -1.53
N ARG A 115 5.37 -0.33 -2.08
CA ARG A 115 6.48 -1.27 -1.83
C ARG A 115 7.01 -1.24 -0.40
N GLY A 116 6.91 -0.12 0.29
CA GLY A 116 7.38 0.03 1.68
C GLY A 116 6.65 -0.91 2.65
N ASP A 117 5.32 -0.83 2.69
CA ASP A 117 4.49 -1.71 3.51
C ASP A 117 4.45 -3.13 2.94
N LEU A 118 4.41 -3.29 1.61
CA LEU A 118 4.43 -4.61 0.97
C LEU A 118 5.71 -5.40 1.31
N GLY A 119 6.88 -4.74 1.31
CA GLY A 119 8.16 -5.34 1.70
C GLY A 119 8.33 -5.51 3.22
N ALA A 120 7.47 -4.90 4.03
CA ALA A 120 7.38 -5.22 5.45
C ALA A 120 6.58 -6.51 5.69
N GLU A 121 5.52 -6.73 4.90
CA GLU A 121 4.61 -7.88 4.97
C GLU A 121 5.16 -9.15 4.31
N LEU A 122 5.84 -9.02 3.17
CA LEU A 122 6.33 -10.13 2.34
C LEU A 122 7.86 -10.19 2.32
N PRO A 123 8.46 -11.34 1.91
CA PRO A 123 9.87 -11.38 1.56
C PRO A 123 10.20 -10.30 0.53
N ILE A 124 11.24 -9.50 0.80
CA ILE A 124 11.54 -8.30 0.01
C ILE A 124 11.90 -8.64 -1.44
N GLU A 125 12.46 -9.82 -1.67
CA GLU A 125 12.78 -10.37 -2.98
C GLU A 125 11.56 -10.70 -3.85
N GLU A 126 10.37 -10.86 -3.25
CA GLU A 126 9.12 -11.10 -3.98
C GLU A 126 8.48 -9.80 -4.49
N VAL A 127 8.77 -8.67 -3.85
CA VAL A 127 8.15 -7.37 -4.16
C VAL A 127 8.35 -6.95 -5.63
N PRO A 128 9.55 -7.07 -6.25
CA PRO A 128 9.71 -6.75 -7.67
C PRO A 128 8.87 -7.63 -8.61
N LEU A 129 8.69 -8.92 -8.27
CA LEU A 129 7.89 -9.84 -9.08
C LEU A 129 6.40 -9.45 -9.03
N LEU A 130 5.91 -9.11 -7.83
CA LEU A 130 4.55 -8.64 -7.63
C LEU A 130 4.31 -7.28 -8.29
N GLN A 131 5.30 -6.37 -8.26
CA GLN A 131 5.22 -5.11 -8.99
C GLN A 131 4.95 -5.36 -10.49
N GLU A 132 5.75 -6.21 -11.13
CA GLU A 132 5.58 -6.54 -12.55
C GLU A 132 4.21 -7.18 -12.82
N GLU A 133 3.74 -8.06 -11.94
CA GLU A 133 2.40 -8.67 -12.03
C GLU A 133 1.28 -7.63 -11.92
N ILE A 134 1.30 -6.78 -10.90
CA ILE A 134 0.28 -5.74 -10.67
C ILE A 134 0.24 -4.77 -11.85
N ILE A 135 1.41 -4.36 -12.36
CA ILE A 135 1.49 -3.50 -13.55
C ILE A 135 0.84 -4.18 -14.76
N ARG A 136 1.18 -5.46 -15.02
CA ARG A 136 0.59 -6.21 -16.14
C ARG A 136 -0.93 -6.34 -16.02
N ILE A 137 -1.45 -6.64 -14.83
CA ILE A 137 -2.90 -6.74 -14.57
C ILE A 137 -3.57 -5.39 -14.87
N CYS A 138 -3.10 -4.30 -14.26
CA CYS A 138 -3.68 -2.97 -14.47
C CYS A 138 -3.67 -2.56 -15.94
N ARG A 139 -2.54 -2.75 -16.62
CA ARG A 139 -2.40 -2.44 -18.06
C ARG A 139 -3.35 -3.26 -18.92
N SER A 140 -3.51 -4.54 -18.64
CA SER A 140 -4.46 -5.40 -19.39
C SER A 140 -5.92 -4.97 -19.22
N MET A 141 -6.24 -4.27 -18.14
CA MET A 141 -7.57 -3.71 -17.87
C MET A 141 -7.71 -2.23 -18.27
N GLY A 142 -6.65 -1.59 -18.79
CA GLY A 142 -6.65 -0.16 -19.08
C GLY A 142 -6.77 0.73 -17.83
N LYS A 143 -6.28 0.26 -16.68
CA LYS A 143 -6.30 0.98 -15.40
C LYS A 143 -4.94 1.57 -15.09
N ALA A 144 -4.94 2.77 -14.50
CA ALA A 144 -3.71 3.44 -14.11
C ALA A 144 -2.98 2.64 -13.02
N VAL A 145 -1.66 2.53 -13.15
CA VAL A 145 -0.80 1.90 -12.14
C VAL A 145 0.36 2.80 -11.74
N ILE A 146 0.53 2.94 -10.43
CA ILE A 146 1.54 3.78 -9.80
C ILE A 146 2.54 2.88 -9.08
N VAL A 147 3.84 3.08 -9.31
CA VAL A 147 4.88 2.47 -8.47
C VAL A 147 5.32 3.49 -7.44
N ALA A 148 5.23 3.13 -6.15
CA ALA A 148 5.47 4.07 -5.07
C ALA A 148 6.52 3.58 -4.08
N THR A 149 7.03 4.54 -3.29
CA THR A 149 7.89 4.39 -2.10
C THR A 149 9.35 4.04 -2.40
N ASN A 150 10.27 4.69 -1.68
CA ASN A 150 11.72 4.43 -1.70
C ASN A 150 12.41 4.54 -3.08
N MET A 151 11.82 5.24 -4.05
CA MET A 151 12.41 5.40 -5.39
C MET A 151 13.66 6.29 -5.40
N LEU A 152 13.73 7.29 -4.51
CA LEU A 152 14.85 8.24 -4.38
C LEU A 152 15.18 8.49 -2.89
N GLU A 153 15.09 7.46 -2.05
CA GLU A 153 15.22 7.56 -0.59
C GLU A 153 16.51 8.27 -0.13
N SER A 154 17.64 7.98 -0.78
CA SER A 154 18.94 8.58 -0.48
C SER A 154 18.94 10.09 -0.68
N MET A 155 18.05 10.61 -1.54
CA MET A 155 17.97 12.03 -1.83
C MET A 155 17.37 12.86 -0.69
N ILE A 156 16.85 12.22 0.36
CA ILE A 156 16.45 12.90 1.61
C ILE A 156 17.66 13.55 2.29
N VAL A 157 18.83 12.90 2.20
CA VAL A 157 20.06 13.32 2.89
C VAL A 157 21.20 13.68 1.92
N HIS A 158 21.06 13.33 0.63
CA HIS A 158 22.07 13.57 -0.39
C HIS A 158 21.47 14.33 -1.60
N PRO A 159 22.24 15.19 -2.28
CA PRO A 159 21.72 15.93 -3.43
C PRO A 159 21.58 15.08 -4.71
N THR A 160 22.13 13.86 -4.73
CA THR A 160 22.17 13.00 -5.92
C THR A 160 21.74 11.58 -5.56
N PRO A 161 20.96 10.89 -6.41
CA PRO A 161 20.55 9.52 -6.15
C PRO A 161 21.68 8.52 -6.39
N THR A 162 21.49 7.33 -5.85
CA THR A 162 22.33 6.17 -6.14
C THR A 162 22.03 5.60 -7.53
N ARG A 163 22.95 4.78 -8.04
CA ARG A 163 22.72 4.04 -9.30
C ARG A 163 21.56 3.06 -9.20
N ALA A 164 21.31 2.50 -8.02
CA ALA A 164 20.22 1.58 -7.77
C ALA A 164 18.86 2.28 -7.91
N GLU A 165 18.71 3.45 -7.31
CA GLU A 165 17.48 4.27 -7.39
C GLU A 165 17.18 4.75 -8.82
N VAL A 166 18.21 5.20 -9.55
CA VAL A 166 18.04 5.55 -10.98
C VAL A 166 17.61 4.33 -11.80
N SER A 167 18.19 3.16 -11.53
CA SER A 167 17.81 1.91 -12.20
C SER A 167 16.39 1.48 -11.84
N ASP A 168 15.98 1.63 -10.58
CA ASP A 168 14.65 1.28 -10.09
C ASP A 168 13.56 2.05 -10.84
N ILE A 169 13.69 3.37 -10.91
CA ILE A 169 12.75 4.22 -11.68
C ILE A 169 12.74 3.84 -13.15
N ALA A 170 13.92 3.64 -13.76
CA ALA A 170 14.01 3.27 -15.16
C ALA A 170 13.32 1.92 -15.45
N ILE A 171 13.40 0.97 -14.52
CA ILE A 171 12.71 -0.33 -14.62
C ILE A 171 11.20 -0.15 -14.47
N ALA A 172 10.72 0.56 -13.45
CA ALA A 172 9.29 0.81 -13.24
C ALA A 172 8.62 1.45 -14.48
N VAL A 173 9.29 2.44 -15.09
CA VAL A 173 8.80 3.08 -16.32
C VAL A 173 8.83 2.10 -17.50
N ARG A 174 9.86 1.25 -17.63
CA ARG A 174 9.95 0.24 -18.69
C ARG A 174 8.91 -0.87 -18.56
N GLU A 175 8.53 -1.23 -17.35
CA GLU A 175 7.43 -2.16 -17.06
C GLU A 175 6.07 -1.57 -17.44
N GLY A 176 5.99 -0.25 -17.56
CA GLY A 176 4.81 0.48 -18.03
C GLY A 176 3.97 1.06 -16.90
N ALA A 177 4.60 1.44 -15.78
CA ALA A 177 3.99 2.27 -14.77
C ALA A 177 3.52 3.60 -15.38
N ASP A 178 2.31 4.03 -15.05
CA ASP A 178 1.74 5.31 -15.51
C ASP A 178 2.26 6.49 -14.69
N ALA A 179 2.66 6.24 -13.44
CA ALA A 179 3.29 7.21 -12.56
C ALA A 179 4.28 6.55 -11.57
N VAL A 180 5.18 7.37 -11.03
CA VAL A 180 6.19 7.00 -10.03
C VAL A 180 6.16 8.02 -8.88
N ILE A 181 6.23 7.57 -7.62
CA ILE A 181 6.13 8.45 -6.42
C ILE A 181 7.11 8.04 -5.31
#